data_AF-A0A0B6ZY62-F1
#
_entry.id   AF-A0A0B6ZY62-F1
#
_cell.length_a   1.000
_cell.length_b   1.000
_cell.length_c   1.000
_cell.angle_alpha   90.00
_cell.angle_beta   90.00
_cell.angle_gamma   90.00
#
_symmetry.space_group_name_H-M   'P 1'
#
loop_
_entity.id
_entity.type
_entity.pdbx_description
1 polymer ?
#
loop_
_entity_poly.entity_id
_entity_poly.type
_entity_poly.pdbx_seq_one_letter_code
_entity_poly.pdbx_strand_id
1 'polypeptide(L)'
;SKQNFQRLMPKTRNFLLNDLNAIELHKYNKIGQNTYPNVLAMLTGKSETEMVRSDWTPAKQFDDVNKDFIWSDFRNAGYRTGLYVDHYYITAFHYQKKGWDKPPVDYYHRVVVFAKNNDKL
;
A
#
# COMPACT_ATOMS: atom_id res chain seq x y z
N SER A 1 8.60 9.59 -10.54
CA SER A 1 9.25 10.91 -10.73
C SER A 1 8.24 11.89 -11.30
N LYS A 2 8.01 13.04 -10.64
CA LYS A 2 7.05 14.10 -11.05
C LYS A 2 7.40 14.66 -12.44
N GLN A 3 8.66 15.02 -12.67
CA GLN A 3 9.08 15.60 -13.95
C GLN A 3 8.87 14.66 -15.13
N ASN A 4 9.03 13.35 -14.91
CA ASN A 4 8.75 12.35 -15.94
C ASN A 4 7.26 12.31 -16.30
N PHE A 5 6.37 12.38 -15.29
CA PHE A 5 4.92 12.43 -15.50
C PHE A 5 4.51 13.67 -16.31
N GLN A 6 5.08 14.84 -15.98
CA GLN A 6 4.81 16.08 -16.71
C GLN A 6 5.23 16.01 -18.19
N ARG A 7 6.38 15.39 -18.49
CA ARG A 7 6.90 15.27 -19.85
C ARG A 7 6.18 14.20 -20.69
N LEU A 8 5.95 13.02 -20.13
CA LEU A 8 5.47 11.86 -20.91
C LEU A 8 3.94 11.75 -20.94
N MET A 9 3.24 12.34 -19.97
CA MET A 9 1.78 12.24 -19.86
C MET A 9 1.09 13.61 -19.72
N PRO A 10 1.39 14.60 -20.60
CA PRO A 10 0.87 15.96 -20.46
C PRO A 10 -0.66 16.02 -20.57
N LYS A 11 -1.29 15.19 -21.43
CA LYS A 11 -2.75 15.11 -21.57
C LYS A 11 -3.41 14.65 -20.27
N THR A 12 -2.89 13.59 -19.66
CA THR A 12 -3.38 13.08 -18.36
C THR A 12 -3.21 14.12 -17.26
N ARG A 13 -2.05 14.79 -17.20
CA ARG A 13 -1.83 15.84 -16.20
C ARG A 13 -2.82 17.00 -16.36
N ASN A 14 -3.06 17.46 -17.59
CA ASN A 14 -4.00 18.55 -17.83
C ASN A 14 -5.42 18.17 -17.44
N PHE A 15 -5.87 16.96 -17.81
CA PHE A 15 -7.17 16.44 -17.41
C PHE A 15 -7.32 16.40 -15.88
N LEU A 16 -6.32 15.84 -15.18
CA LEU A 16 -6.34 15.79 -13.71
C LEU A 16 -6.45 17.19 -13.08
N LEU A 17 -5.63 18.14 -13.54
CA LEU A 17 -5.55 19.46 -12.92
C LEU A 17 -6.71 20.39 -13.28
N ASN A 18 -7.16 20.36 -14.53
CA ASN A 18 -8.12 21.34 -15.04
C ASN A 18 -9.57 20.83 -14.95
N ASP A 19 -9.79 19.51 -15.06
CA ASP A 19 -11.14 18.94 -15.15
C ASP A 19 -11.53 18.21 -13.84
N LEU A 20 -10.56 17.57 -13.17
CA LEU A 20 -10.80 16.83 -11.92
C LEU A 20 -10.37 17.59 -10.65
N ASN A 21 -9.89 18.83 -10.78
CA ASN A 21 -9.39 19.65 -9.66
C ASN A 21 -8.34 18.93 -8.80
N ALA A 22 -7.50 18.10 -9.40
CA ALA A 22 -6.48 17.36 -8.68
C ALA A 22 -5.42 18.30 -8.07
N ILE A 23 -4.89 17.92 -6.91
CA ILE A 23 -3.83 18.65 -6.22
C ILE A 23 -2.47 18.00 -6.54
N GLU A 24 -1.54 18.77 -7.11
CA GLU A 24 -0.18 18.30 -7.38
C GLU A 24 0.72 18.48 -6.15
N LEU A 25 1.09 17.37 -5.50
CA LEU A 25 2.00 17.40 -4.34
C LEU A 25 3.45 17.66 -4.77
N HIS A 26 3.87 18.93 -4.76
CA HIS A 26 5.17 19.34 -5.29
C HIS A 26 6.40 18.85 -4.52
N LYS A 27 6.25 18.52 -3.23
CA LYS A 27 7.36 18.13 -2.34
C LYS A 27 7.29 16.65 -1.93
N TYR A 28 6.40 15.88 -2.53
CA TYR A 28 6.29 14.44 -2.26
C TYR A 28 7.45 13.68 -2.89
N ASN A 29 8.15 12.89 -2.09
CA ASN A 29 9.30 12.09 -2.52
C ASN A 29 9.17 10.64 -2.02
N LYS A 30 9.76 9.73 -2.78
CA LYS A 30 9.97 8.35 -2.32
C LYS A 30 11.06 8.35 -1.25
N ILE A 31 10.88 7.55 -0.21
CA ILE A 31 11.86 7.37 0.88
C ILE A 31 12.70 6.10 0.72
N GLY A 32 12.30 5.19 -0.18
CA GLY A 32 13.01 3.94 -0.43
C GLY A 32 13.06 3.58 -1.91
N GLN A 33 13.90 2.61 -2.27
CA GLN A 33 14.04 2.17 -3.66
C GLN A 33 12.85 1.32 -4.11
N ASN A 34 12.44 0.36 -3.29
CA ASN A 34 11.41 -0.62 -3.61
C ASN A 34 10.03 -0.17 -3.12
N THR A 35 8.98 -0.87 -3.57
CA THR A 35 7.58 -0.59 -3.19
C THR A 35 7.39 -0.64 -1.67
N TYR A 36 7.93 -1.66 -1.01
CA TYR A 36 7.71 -1.90 0.42
C TYR A 36 8.02 -0.70 1.34
N PRO A 37 9.26 -0.16 1.38
CA PRO A 37 9.59 0.92 2.32
C PRO A 37 8.74 2.19 2.10
N ASN A 38 8.33 2.47 0.86
CA ASN A 38 7.48 3.62 0.55
C ASN A 38 6.03 3.41 1.00
N VAL A 39 5.45 2.24 0.70
CA VAL A 39 4.06 1.92 1.03
C VAL A 39 3.87 1.70 2.53
N LEU A 40 4.84 1.05 3.18
CA LEU A 40 4.85 0.89 4.64
C LEU A 40 4.77 2.26 5.32
N ALA A 41 5.73 3.16 5.05
CA ALA A 41 5.78 4.46 5.71
C ALA A 41 4.56 5.34 5.42
N MET A 42 4.01 5.25 4.20
CA MET A 42 2.79 5.96 3.86
C MET A 42 1.59 5.50 4.69
N LEU A 43 1.53 4.21 5.03
CA LEU A 43 0.37 3.63 5.70
C LEU A 43 0.54 3.50 7.22
N THR A 44 1.77 3.46 7.74
CA THR A 44 2.03 3.32 9.19
C THR A 44 2.71 4.53 9.82
N GLY A 45 3.23 5.44 9.00
CA GLY A 45 4.12 6.50 9.47
C GLY A 45 5.50 6.01 9.90
N LYS A 46 5.82 4.71 9.78
CA LYS A 46 7.08 4.11 10.22
C LYS A 46 7.95 3.69 9.04
N SER A 47 9.25 3.94 9.16
CA SER A 47 10.28 3.38 8.29
C SER A 47 10.52 1.90 8.58
N GLU A 48 11.20 1.20 7.67
CA GLU A 48 11.57 -0.20 7.85
C GLU A 48 12.46 -0.42 9.10
N THR A 49 13.37 0.52 9.38
CA THR A 49 14.23 0.45 10.57
C THR A 49 13.44 0.65 11.86
N GLU A 50 12.40 1.48 11.85
CA GLU A 50 11.50 1.65 13.00
C GLU A 50 10.64 0.40 13.25
N MET A 51 10.21 -0.29 12.19
CA MET A 51 9.52 -1.59 12.34
C MET A 51 10.41 -2.62 13.02
N VAL A 52 11.68 -2.71 12.64
CA VAL A 52 12.65 -3.63 13.26
C VAL A 52 12.90 -3.25 14.72
N ARG A 53 13.00 -1.95 15.03
CA ARG A 53 13.13 -1.48 16.41
C ARG A 53 11.91 -1.79 17.27
N SER A 54 10.72 -1.88 16.67
CA SER A 54 9.50 -2.35 17.35
C SER A 54 9.34 -3.88 17.34
N ASP A 55 10.44 -4.62 17.16
CA ASP A 55 10.49 -6.09 17.13
C ASP A 55 9.65 -6.73 16.00
N TRP A 56 9.35 -6.00 14.93
CA TRP A 56 8.75 -6.60 13.74
C TRP A 56 9.83 -6.96 12.72
N THR A 57 9.76 -8.17 12.16
CA THR A 57 10.66 -8.61 11.08
C THR A 57 9.87 -9.25 9.95
N PRO A 58 10.43 -9.36 8.72
CA PRO A 58 9.77 -10.06 7.60
C PRO A 58 9.37 -11.52 7.88
N ALA A 59 9.96 -12.14 8.90
CA ALA A 59 9.65 -13.49 9.35
C ALA A 59 8.41 -13.58 10.25
N LYS A 60 7.88 -12.43 10.72
CA LYS A 60 6.62 -12.31 11.46
C LYS A 60 5.50 -11.93 10.50
N GLN A 61 4.26 -12.24 10.87
CA GLN A 61 3.09 -11.74 10.15
C GLN A 61 2.89 -10.24 10.42
N PHE A 62 2.19 -9.55 9.54
CA PHE A 62 1.78 -8.16 9.77
C PHE A 62 0.61 -8.05 10.75
N ASP A 63 -0.02 -9.17 11.17
CA ASP A 63 -1.03 -9.19 12.23
C ASP A 63 -0.51 -8.52 13.52
N ASP A 64 0.76 -8.77 13.89
CA ASP A 64 1.41 -8.24 15.10
C ASP A 64 1.49 -6.71 15.13
N VAL A 65 1.45 -6.09 13.95
CA VAL A 65 1.59 -4.65 13.74
C VAL A 65 0.41 -4.05 12.99
N ASN A 66 -0.70 -4.78 12.82
CA ASN A 66 -1.83 -4.30 12.04
C ASN A 66 -2.41 -2.99 12.62
N LYS A 67 -2.34 -2.83 13.94
CA LYS A 67 -2.76 -1.61 14.66
C LYS A 67 -1.98 -0.35 14.24
N ASP A 68 -0.78 -0.49 13.70
CA ASP A 68 0.05 0.65 13.30
C ASP A 68 -0.35 1.21 11.94
N PHE A 69 -1.16 0.47 11.17
CA PHE A 69 -1.62 0.94 9.86
C PHE A 69 -2.83 1.85 10.02
N ILE A 70 -2.87 2.90 9.20
CA ILE A 70 -3.90 3.94 9.22
C ILE A 70 -5.32 3.39 9.09
N TRP A 71 -5.51 2.26 8.41
CA TRP A 71 -6.83 1.64 8.33
C TRP A 71 -7.35 1.17 9.69
N SER A 72 -6.48 0.82 10.65
CA SER A 72 -6.91 0.45 12.00
C SER A 72 -7.53 1.65 12.72
N ASP A 73 -6.98 2.85 12.54
CA ASP A 73 -7.56 4.08 13.08
C ASP A 73 -8.93 4.38 12.44
N PHE A 74 -9.03 4.27 11.11
CA PHE A 74 -10.30 4.43 10.41
C PHE A 74 -11.34 3.40 10.87
N ARG A 75 -10.94 2.15 11.06
CA ARG A 75 -11.84 1.10 11.57
C ARG A 75 -12.34 1.42 12.97
N ASN A 76 -11.46 1.86 13.86
CA ASN A 76 -11.81 2.27 15.23
C ASN A 76 -12.73 3.50 15.24
N ALA A 77 -12.59 4.40 14.27
CA ALA A 77 -13.49 5.53 14.07
C ALA A 77 -14.83 5.15 13.41
N GLY A 78 -15.09 3.86 13.16
CA GLY A 78 -16.36 3.35 12.64
C GLY A 78 -16.44 3.25 11.11
N TYR A 79 -15.35 3.48 10.38
CA TYR A 79 -15.32 3.34 8.93
C TYR A 79 -15.17 1.88 8.52
N ARG A 80 -15.78 1.53 7.37
CA ARG A 80 -15.49 0.28 6.67
C ARG A 80 -14.20 0.43 5.87
N THR A 81 -13.32 -0.55 6.01
CA THR A 81 -11.97 -0.52 5.43
C THR A 81 -11.82 -1.60 4.36
N GLY A 82 -11.03 -1.33 3.32
CA GLY A 82 -10.79 -2.27 2.24
C GLY A 82 -9.37 -2.17 1.71
N LEU A 83 -8.82 -3.32 1.30
CA LEU A 83 -7.47 -3.43 0.74
C LEU A 83 -7.55 -4.31 -0.49
N TYR A 84 -7.25 -3.67 -1.62
CA TYR A 84 -7.29 -4.26 -2.95
C TYR A 84 -5.90 -4.22 -3.53
N VAL A 85 -5.34 -5.41 -3.76
CA VAL A 85 -4.08 -5.60 -4.46
C VAL A 85 -4.37 -6.41 -5.73
N ASP A 86 -3.57 -6.18 -6.76
CA ASP A 86 -3.72 -6.76 -8.09
C ASP A 86 -2.91 -8.06 -8.28
N HIS A 87 -1.99 -8.35 -7.38
CA HIS A 87 -1.11 -9.52 -7.44
C HIS A 87 -1.11 -10.32 -6.13
N TYR A 88 -1.08 -11.66 -6.21
CA TYR A 88 -1.15 -12.55 -5.03
C TYR A 88 0.17 -12.60 -4.24
N TYR A 89 1.32 -12.61 -4.94
CA TYR A 89 2.66 -12.68 -4.35
C TYR A 89 3.45 -11.35 -4.38
N ILE A 90 3.59 -10.70 -5.54
CA ILE A 90 4.41 -9.49 -5.73
C ILE A 90 3.66 -8.24 -5.27
N THR A 91 3.64 -8.02 -3.95
CA THR A 91 3.07 -6.82 -3.32
C THR A 91 4.03 -6.30 -2.26
N ALA A 92 3.77 -5.08 -1.73
CA ALA A 92 4.54 -4.52 -0.62
C ALA A 92 4.62 -5.48 0.59
N PHE A 93 3.57 -6.27 0.82
CA PHE A 93 3.34 -6.99 2.06
C PHE A 93 3.52 -8.52 1.96
N HIS A 94 3.57 -9.07 0.75
CA HIS A 94 3.72 -10.52 0.54
C HIS A 94 5.05 -10.91 -0.11
N TYR A 95 5.70 -9.99 -0.85
CA TYR A 95 7.00 -10.29 -1.43
C TYR A 95 8.07 -10.35 -0.33
N GLN A 96 8.70 -11.52 -0.18
CA GLN A 96 9.72 -11.83 0.84
C GLN A 96 9.23 -11.63 2.29
N LYS A 97 7.92 -11.73 2.51
CA LYS A 97 7.27 -11.50 3.82
C LYS A 97 6.13 -12.50 3.98
N LYS A 98 5.76 -12.80 5.22
CA LYS A 98 4.63 -13.72 5.48
C LYS A 98 3.26 -13.13 5.09
N GLY A 99 3.14 -11.80 5.03
CA GLY A 99 1.84 -11.15 4.82
C GLY A 99 1.02 -11.17 6.11
N TRP A 100 -0.30 -11.33 5.96
CA TRP A 100 -1.23 -11.47 7.08
C TRP A 100 -1.88 -12.84 7.08
N ASP A 101 -2.09 -13.38 8.28
CA ASP A 101 -2.89 -14.57 8.52
C ASP A 101 -4.38 -14.21 8.65
N LYS A 102 -4.70 -13.08 9.27
CA LYS A 102 -6.08 -12.57 9.39
C LYS A 102 -6.30 -11.40 8.42
N PRO A 103 -7.53 -11.22 7.90
CA PRO A 103 -7.83 -10.05 7.08
C PRO A 103 -7.50 -8.75 7.82
N PRO A 104 -6.61 -7.88 7.29
CA PRO A 104 -6.20 -6.65 7.99
C PRO A 104 -7.29 -5.58 8.05
N VAL A 105 -8.30 -5.71 7.18
CA VAL A 105 -9.38 -4.76 6.89
C VAL A 105 -10.72 -5.50 6.75
N ASP A 106 -11.84 -4.79 6.67
CA ASP A 106 -13.18 -5.41 6.52
C ASP A 106 -13.33 -6.13 5.17
N TYR A 107 -12.89 -5.49 4.09
CA TYR A 107 -12.99 -6.02 2.73
C TYR A 107 -11.60 -6.33 2.19
N TYR A 108 -11.17 -7.58 2.36
CA TYR A 108 -9.86 -8.04 1.91
C TYR A 108 -9.96 -8.85 0.61
N HIS A 109 -9.62 -8.21 -0.51
CA HIS A 109 -9.77 -8.76 -1.87
C HIS A 109 -8.90 -9.99 -2.19
N ARG A 110 -8.00 -10.38 -1.28
CA ARG A 110 -6.93 -11.35 -1.53
C ARG A 110 -7.43 -12.67 -2.12
N VAL A 111 -8.53 -13.22 -1.61
CA VAL A 111 -9.08 -14.51 -2.09
C VAL A 111 -9.38 -14.48 -3.59
N VAL A 112 -9.92 -13.36 -4.10
CA VAL A 112 -10.21 -13.20 -5.52
C VAL A 112 -8.93 -13.17 -6.35
N VAL A 113 -7.88 -12.50 -5.87
CA VAL A 113 -6.58 -12.44 -6.55
C VAL A 113 -5.91 -13.82 -6.61
N PHE A 114 -6.01 -14.61 -5.54
CA PHE A 114 -5.53 -16.00 -5.53
C PHE A 114 -6.29 -16.88 -6.52
N ALA A 115 -7.62 -16.77 -6.53
CA ALA A 115 -8.44 -17.51 -7.48
C ALA A 115 -8.07 -17.16 -8.93
N LYS A 116 -7.96 -15.86 -9.25
CA LYS A 116 -7.53 -15.37 -10.57
C LYS A 116 -6.18 -15.93 -10.99
N ASN A 117 -5.21 -16.00 -10.09
CA ASN A 117 -3.87 -16.52 -10.44
C ASN A 117 -3.87 -18.03 -10.75
N ASN A 118 -4.79 -18.77 -10.15
CA ASN A 118 -4.94 -20.21 -10.37
C ASN A 118 -5.90 -20.53 -11.51
N ASP A 119 -6.63 -19.53 -12.00
CA ASP A 119 -7.50 -19.66 -13.15
C ASP A 119 -6.67 -19.85 -14.42
N LYS A 120 -7.01 -20.87 -15.19
CA LYS A 120 -6.30 -21.27 -16.42
C LYS A 120 -7.14 -21.00 -17.67
N LEU A 121 -8.34 -20.46 -17.50
CA LEU A 121 -9.21 -19.98 -18.57
C LEU A 121 -8.66 -18.66 -19.13
#